data_AF-A0A955EIE7-F1
#
_entry.id   AF-A0A955EIE7-F1
#
_cell.length_a   1.000
_cell.length_b   1.000
_cell.length_c   1.000
_cell.angle_alpha   90.00
_cell.angle_beta   90.00
_cell.angle_gamma   90.00
#
_symmetry.space_group_name_H-M   'P 1'
#
loop_
_entity.id
_entity.type
_entity.pdbx_description
1 polymer ?
#
loop_
_entity_poly.entity_id
_entity_poly.type
_entity_poly.pdbx_seq_one_letter_code
_entity_poly.pdbx_strand_id
1 'polypeptide(L)'
;MTSTFTGPGLTDPTFTPRGVDPSNLDPHAVTISGIVLDPSYGPQSRIESLANLERDVPPPGQYPFTRGLFPEGYRTRLWTMRQFAGFGSADDTNRRFKYLLEAAKTSTKANTGLSTA
;
A
#
# COMPACT_ATOMS: atom_id res chain seq x y z
N MET A 1 25.92 4.25 -21.40
CA MET A 1 24.81 4.15 -22.36
C MET A 1 23.58 4.66 -21.65
N THR A 2 23.20 5.89 -22.01
CA THR A 2 22.14 6.70 -21.40
C THR A 2 20.81 6.27 -21.98
N SER A 3 19.84 5.92 -21.16
CA SER A 3 18.46 5.70 -21.62
C SER A 3 17.56 6.72 -20.95
N THR A 4 17.32 7.80 -21.69
CA THR A 4 16.39 8.87 -21.37
C THR A 4 14.97 8.35 -21.57
N PHE A 5 14.16 8.26 -20.52
CA PHE A 5 12.74 7.92 -20.62
C PHE A 5 11.92 9.19 -20.85
N THR A 6 11.49 9.40 -22.09
CA THR A 6 10.56 10.48 -22.47
C THR A 6 9.13 9.93 -22.36
N GLY A 7 8.40 10.35 -21.32
CA GLY A 7 6.96 10.14 -21.18
C GLY A 7 6.22 11.49 -21.20
N PRO A 8 4.96 11.55 -21.69
CA PRO A 8 4.25 12.79 -21.92
C PRO A 8 3.95 13.50 -20.58
N GLY A 9 4.28 14.79 -20.52
CA GLY A 9 4.11 15.63 -19.35
C GLY A 9 2.65 15.69 -18.91
N LEU A 10 2.38 15.10 -17.76
CA LEU A 10 1.14 15.32 -17.02
C LEU A 10 1.37 16.52 -16.09
N THR A 11 1.54 17.71 -16.66
CA THR A 11 1.45 18.95 -15.90
C THR A 11 -0.03 19.30 -15.80
N ASP A 12 -0.74 18.69 -14.87
CA ASP A 12 -1.99 19.26 -14.38
C ASP A 12 -1.63 20.58 -13.67
N PRO A 13 -2.06 21.75 -14.18
CA PRO A 13 -1.70 23.06 -13.62
C PRO A 13 -2.34 23.33 -12.25
N THR A 14 -3.18 22.42 -11.74
CA THR A 14 -3.92 22.61 -10.49
C THR A 14 -3.16 22.07 -9.27
N PHE A 15 -2.16 21.19 -9.45
CA PHE A 15 -1.37 20.67 -8.33
C PHE A 15 -0.19 21.61 -8.04
N THR A 16 -0.48 22.67 -7.28
CA THR A 16 0.59 23.49 -6.70
C THR A 16 1.03 22.84 -5.39
N PRO A 17 2.23 22.22 -5.29
CA PRO A 17 2.73 21.78 -3.99
C PRO A 17 2.78 23.01 -3.07
N ARG A 18 2.19 22.90 -1.88
CA ARG A 18 1.98 24.00 -0.92
C ARG A 18 3.19 24.94 -0.83
N GLY A 19 3.18 26.06 -1.56
CA GLY A 19 4.11 27.18 -1.37
C GLY A 19 5.61 26.86 -1.35
N VAL A 20 6.07 25.73 -1.89
CA VAL A 20 7.50 25.39 -1.88
C VAL A 20 8.12 25.72 -3.23
N ASP A 21 9.09 26.64 -3.22
CA ASP A 21 9.90 26.96 -4.39
C ASP A 21 10.65 25.69 -4.85
N PRO A 22 10.43 25.21 -6.09
CA PRO A 22 11.06 23.99 -6.58
C PRO A 22 12.59 24.06 -6.64
N SER A 23 13.18 25.26 -6.61
CA SER A 23 14.63 25.45 -6.60
C SER A 23 15.27 25.23 -5.22
N ASN A 24 14.49 25.19 -4.14
CA ASN A 24 14.95 25.01 -2.75
C ASN A 24 14.28 23.81 -2.06
N LEU A 25 13.95 22.79 -2.84
CA LEU A 25 13.42 21.52 -2.33
C LEU A 25 14.57 20.66 -1.81
N ASP A 26 14.47 20.22 -0.55
CA ASP A 26 15.33 19.17 -0.03
C ASP A 26 14.99 17.84 -0.73
N PRO A 27 15.93 17.23 -1.49
CA PRO A 27 15.69 15.95 -2.16
C PRO A 27 15.31 14.81 -1.20
N HIS A 28 15.67 14.92 0.08
CA HIS A 28 15.31 13.94 1.11
C HIS A 28 13.88 14.11 1.65
N ALA A 29 13.24 15.25 1.37
CA ALA A 29 11.88 15.56 1.80
C ALA A 29 10.82 15.19 0.73
N VAL A 30 11.18 14.41 -0.29
CA VAL A 30 10.28 14.01 -1.38
C VAL A 30 10.09 12.49 -1.38
N THR A 31 8.84 12.04 -1.39
CA THR A 31 8.52 10.62 -1.50
C THR A 31 8.85 10.09 -2.90
N ILE A 32 8.91 8.76 -3.05
CA ILE A 32 9.07 8.11 -4.37
C ILE A 32 7.96 8.47 -5.37
N SER A 33 6.81 8.96 -4.90
CA SER A 33 5.68 9.40 -5.73
C SER A 33 5.73 10.90 -6.06
N GLY A 34 6.80 11.61 -5.67
CA GLY A 34 6.96 13.05 -5.92
C GLY A 34 6.21 13.96 -4.94
N ILE A 35 5.74 13.44 -3.79
CA ILE A 35 5.04 14.25 -2.80
C ILE A 35 6.07 14.90 -1.87
N VAL A 36 6.03 16.24 -1.79
CA VAL A 36 6.86 17.02 -0.86
C VAL A 36 6.26 16.92 0.54
N LEU A 37 7.10 16.56 1.52
CA LEU A 37 6.71 16.39 2.91
C LEU A 37 7.00 17.65 3.72
N ASP A 38 6.03 18.05 4.56
CA ASP A 38 6.27 19.08 5.57
C ASP A 38 7.20 18.55 6.69
N PRO A 39 8.00 19.42 7.35
CA PRO A 39 8.87 19.01 8.46
C PRO A 39 8.13 18.43 9.67
N SER A 40 6.85 18.77 9.85
CA SER A 40 6.03 18.24 10.94
C SER A 40 4.54 18.25 10.59
N TYR A 41 3.81 17.24 11.06
CA TYR A 41 2.36 17.12 10.92
C TYR A 41 1.73 17.18 12.32
N GLY A 42 0.98 18.25 12.58
CA GLY A 42 0.25 18.45 13.83
C GLY A 42 -1.26 18.59 13.61
N PRO A 43 -2.06 18.73 14.67
CA PRO A 43 -3.52 18.88 14.58
C PRO A 43 -3.97 20.08 13.72
N GLN A 44 -3.14 21.12 13.63
CA GLN A 44 -3.36 22.31 12.81
C GLN A 44 -2.97 22.11 11.33
N SER A 45 -2.07 21.15 11.05
CA SER A 45 -1.64 20.82 9.69
C SER A 45 -2.65 19.84 9.09
N ARG A 46 -3.85 20.34 8.77
CA ARG A 46 -4.92 19.52 8.20
C ARG A 46 -4.63 19.30 6.71
N ILE A 47 -4.57 18.02 6.33
CA ILE A 47 -4.40 17.60 4.94
C ILE A 47 -5.72 17.84 4.20
N GLU A 48 -5.66 18.40 3.00
CA GLU A 48 -6.83 18.71 2.16
C GLU A 48 -7.70 17.48 1.89
N SER A 49 -7.08 16.30 1.71
CA SER A 49 -7.78 15.02 1.54
C SER A 49 -8.60 14.57 2.75
N LEU A 50 -8.47 15.26 3.88
CA LEU A 50 -9.20 15.04 5.13
C LEU A 50 -10.00 16.28 5.55
N ALA A 51 -10.28 17.18 4.61
CA ALA A 51 -11.06 18.39 4.87
C ALA A 51 -12.46 18.08 5.41
N ASN A 52 -13.10 16.99 4.95
CA ASN A 52 -14.43 16.56 5.37
C ASN A 52 -14.36 15.20 6.08
N LEU A 53 -13.91 15.18 7.34
CA LEU A 53 -13.68 13.95 8.11
C LEU A 53 -14.86 12.95 8.10
N GLU A 54 -16.10 13.43 8.18
CA GLU A 54 -17.28 12.55 8.18
C GLU A 54 -17.46 11.80 6.86
N ARG A 55 -17.19 12.48 5.73
CA ARG A 55 -17.25 11.89 4.39
C ARG A 55 -16.02 11.06 4.08
N ASP A 56 -14.85 11.59 4.40
CA ASP A 56 -13.55 11.08 3.98
C ASP A 56 -13.06 9.93 4.87
N VAL A 57 -13.49 9.91 6.12
CA VAL A 57 -13.11 8.89 7.11
C VAL A 57 -14.34 8.32 7.83
N PRO A 58 -15.25 7.65 7.10
CA PRO A 58 -16.43 7.04 7.70
C PRO A 58 -16.03 5.86 8.62
N PRO A 59 -16.99 5.29 9.38
CA PRO A 59 -16.80 4.01 10.06
C PRO A 59 -16.34 2.90 9.09
N PRO A 60 -15.62 1.87 9.58
CA PRO A 60 -15.20 0.75 8.73
C PRO A 60 -16.41 0.04 8.09
N GLY A 61 -16.25 -0.42 6.85
CA GLY A 61 -17.32 -1.07 6.10
C GLY A 61 -18.33 -0.13 5.42
N GLN A 62 -18.09 1.18 5.42
CA GLN A 62 -18.90 2.16 4.72
C GLN A 62 -18.10 2.86 3.63
N TYR A 63 -18.75 3.20 2.51
CA TYR A 63 -18.15 3.97 1.41
C TYR A 63 -17.65 5.34 1.91
N PRO A 64 -16.45 5.83 1.51
CA PRO A 64 -15.54 5.30 0.47
C PRO A 64 -14.54 4.23 0.95
N PHE A 65 -14.84 3.54 2.06
CA PHE A 65 -14.06 2.42 2.61
C PHE A 65 -12.63 2.79 3.05
N THR A 66 -12.39 4.05 3.41
CA THR A 66 -11.09 4.55 3.88
C THR A 66 -10.54 3.76 5.07
N ARG A 67 -11.43 3.28 5.97
CA ARG A 67 -11.07 2.44 7.13
C ARG A 67 -11.11 0.94 6.87
N GLY A 68 -11.32 0.52 5.61
CA GLY A 68 -11.43 -0.87 5.20
C GLY A 68 -12.85 -1.28 4.81
N LEU A 69 -12.93 -2.36 4.02
CA LEU A 69 -14.17 -2.89 3.45
C LEU A 69 -15.05 -3.63 4.48
N PHE A 70 -14.46 -4.22 5.51
CA PHE A 70 -15.17 -5.01 6.51
C PHE A 70 -15.33 -4.23 7.81
N PRO A 71 -16.54 -4.11 8.39
CA PRO A 71 -16.76 -3.37 9.64
C PRO A 71 -15.90 -3.89 10.81
N GLU A 72 -15.73 -5.21 10.91
CA GLU A 72 -14.95 -5.86 11.97
C GLU A 72 -13.46 -6.03 11.61
N GLY A 73 -13.09 -5.73 10.36
CA GLY A 73 -11.73 -5.85 9.83
C GLY A 73 -11.09 -7.19 10.16
N TYR A 74 -9.86 -7.15 10.69
CA TYR A 74 -9.09 -8.35 11.03
C TYR A 74 -9.45 -9.00 12.37
N ARG A 75 -10.47 -8.51 13.07
CA ARG A 75 -10.96 -9.12 14.33
C ARG A 75 -11.73 -10.42 14.07
N THR A 76 -12.42 -10.52 12.93
CA THR A 76 -13.18 -11.71 12.52
C THR A 76 -12.35 -12.64 11.66
N ARG A 77 -11.59 -12.09 10.71
CA ARG A 77 -10.74 -12.86 9.78
C ARG A 77 -9.48 -12.07 9.47
N LEU A 78 -8.31 -12.67 9.70
CA LEU A 78 -7.02 -12.08 9.34
C LEU A 78 -6.90 -11.90 7.81
N TRP A 79 -5.86 -11.17 7.35
CA TRP A 79 -5.49 -11.14 5.94
C TRP A 79 -4.87 -12.48 5.51
N THR A 80 -5.15 -12.94 4.29
CA THR A 80 -4.59 -14.22 3.81
C THR A 80 -3.07 -14.11 3.70
N MET A 81 -2.34 -14.93 4.44
CA MET A 81 -0.89 -15.03 4.31
C MET A 81 -0.54 -15.72 2.98
N ARG A 82 -0.05 -14.97 1.99
CA ARG A 82 0.29 -15.50 0.66
C ARG A 82 1.80 -15.61 0.47
N GLN A 83 2.34 -16.80 0.71
CA GLN A 83 3.75 -17.07 0.43
C GLN A 83 3.91 -17.37 -1.06
N PHE A 84 4.84 -16.66 -1.70
CA PHE A 84 5.34 -17.05 -3.01
C PHE A 84 6.25 -18.26 -2.83
N ALA A 85 5.91 -19.37 -3.48
CA ALA A 85 6.75 -20.56 -3.52
C ALA A 85 6.68 -21.19 -4.91
N GLY A 86 7.85 -21.51 -5.47
CA GLY A 86 7.98 -22.07 -6.80
C GLY A 86 9.39 -21.85 -7.33
N PHE A 87 10.15 -22.94 -7.48
CA PHE A 87 11.46 -22.93 -8.12
C PHE A 87 11.72 -24.31 -8.71
N GLY A 88 12.21 -24.37 -9.95
CA GLY A 88 12.48 -25.64 -10.65
C GLY A 88 11.24 -26.25 -11.31
N SER A 89 11.05 -27.56 -11.15
CA SER A 89 9.99 -28.31 -11.83
C SER A 89 8.62 -28.18 -11.14
N ALA A 90 7.55 -28.56 -11.85
CA ALA A 90 6.20 -28.62 -11.29
C ALA A 90 6.11 -29.57 -10.09
N ASP A 91 6.83 -30.70 -10.12
CA ASP A 91 6.87 -31.67 -9.03
C ASP A 91 7.54 -31.11 -7.77
N ASP A 92 8.64 -30.38 -7.92
CA ASP A 92 9.35 -29.77 -6.80
C ASP A 92 8.52 -28.67 -6.13
N THR A 93 7.82 -27.88 -6.95
CA THR A 93 6.90 -26.84 -6.49
C THR A 93 5.69 -27.44 -5.76
N ASN A 94 5.10 -28.52 -6.27
CA ASN A 94 4.01 -29.25 -5.61
C ASN A 94 4.45 -29.84 -4.26
N ARG A 95 5.66 -30.42 -4.19
CA ARG A 95 6.23 -30.94 -2.94
C ARG A 95 6.40 -29.81 -1.90
N ARG A 96 6.88 -28.63 -2.33
CA ARG A 96 7.02 -27.46 -1.47
C ARG A 96 5.67 -26.92 -1.00
N PHE A 97 4.66 -26.87 -1.87
CA PHE A 97 3.32 -26.45 -1.49
C PHE A 97 2.70 -27.35 -0.43
N LYS A 98 2.82 -28.67 -0.58
CA LYS A 98 2.34 -29.63 0.43
C LYS A 98 3.04 -29.43 1.77
N TYR A 99 4.35 -29.23 1.80
CA TYR A 99 5.09 -28.91 3.03
C TYR A 99 4.56 -27.65 3.71
N LEU A 100 4.36 -26.56 2.95
CA LEU A 100 3.87 -25.30 3.49
C LEU A 100 2.42 -25.39 4.00
N LEU A 101 1.56 -26.17 3.33
CA LEU A 101 0.19 -26.44 3.78
C LEU A 101 0.16 -27.25 5.09
N GLU A 102 0.97 -28.29 5.23
CA GLU A 102 1.04 -29.09 6.45
C GLU A 102 1.59 -28.27 7.64
N ALA A 103 2.62 -27.45 7.40
CA ALA A 103 3.13 -26.53 8.41
C ALA A 103 2.07 -25.50 8.84
N ALA A 104 1.27 -25.01 7.89
CA ALA A 104 0.18 -24.07 8.17
C ALA A 104 -0.98 -24.69 8.98
N LYS A 105 -1.36 -25.95 8.71
CA LYS A 105 -2.44 -26.65 9.43
C LYS A 105 -2.13 -26.82 10.93
N THR A 106 -0.87 -27.01 11.28
CA THR A 106 -0.43 -27.16 12.68
C THR A 106 -0.47 -25.84 13.45
N SER A 107 -0.50 -24.69 12.77
CA SER A 107 -0.59 -23.36 13.39
C SER A 107 -2.05 -22.89 13.42
N THR A 108 -2.70 -22.99 14.58
CA THR A 108 -4.16 -22.86 14.82
C THR A 108 -4.85 -21.56 14.37
N LYS A 109 -4.19 -20.63 13.68
CA LYS A 109 -4.81 -19.39 13.14
C LYS A 109 -4.30 -18.96 11.77
N ALA A 110 -3.71 -19.85 10.97
CA ALA A 110 -3.16 -19.48 9.67
C ALA A 110 -4.20 -19.56 8.55
N ASN A 111 -4.63 -18.41 8.03
CA ASN A 111 -5.37 -18.27 6.78
C ASN A 111 -4.39 -18.18 5.61
N THR A 112 -3.71 -19.28 5.32
CA THR A 112 -2.63 -19.31 4.33
C THR A 112 -3.16 -19.56 2.93
N GLY A 113 -2.78 -18.70 1.98
CA GLY A 113 -2.92 -18.94 0.55
C GLY A 113 -1.54 -19.22 -0.04
N LEU A 114 -1.46 -20.02 -1.09
CA LEU A 114 -0.22 -20.23 -1.83
C LEU A 114 -0.37 -19.71 -3.24
N SER A 115 0.65 -18.97 -3.71
CA SER A 115 0.74 -18.50 -5.08
C SER A 115 2.07 -18.96 -5.66
N THR A 116 2.02 -19.44 -6.91
CA THR A 116 3.23 -19.66 -7.70
C THR A 116 3.74 -18.28 -8.15
N ALA A 117 5.07 -18.11 -8.20
CA ALA A 117 5.70 -16.93 -8.79
C ALA A 117 5.95 -17.15 -10.28
#